data_AF-A0A941DLN7-F1
#
_entry.id   AF-A0A941DLN7-F1
#
_cell.length_a   1.000
_cell.length_b   1.000
_cell.length_c   1.000
_cell.angle_alpha   90.00
_cell.angle_beta   90.00
_cell.angle_gamma   90.00
#
_symmetry.space_group_name_H-M   'P 1'
#
loop_
_entity.id
_entity.type
_entity.pdbx_description
1 polymer ?
#
loop_
_entity_poly.entity_id
_entity_poly.type
_entity_poly.pdbx_seq_one_letter_code
_entity_poly.pdbx_strand_id
1 'polypeptide(L)'
;MKLAQIVATLESSDESLCIVAKRPWSGDSEAKLVAFTEEFRISEEVLANGYKYFLEVSVAVDDVLTGPVALSAEQRVAAVIYYAENDAYPEWLNELWSGQ
;
A
#
# COMPACT_ATOMS: atom_id res chain seq x y z
N MET A 1 -9.89 -8.10 -5.34
CA MET A 1 -10.08 -6.67 -5.65
C MET A 1 -8.81 -6.16 -6.30
N LYS A 2 -8.85 -5.03 -7.01
CA LYS A 2 -7.62 -4.44 -7.59
C LYS A 2 -6.87 -3.62 -6.53
N LEU A 3 -5.55 -3.56 -6.61
CA LEU A 3 -4.73 -2.76 -5.70
C LEU A 3 -5.16 -1.29 -5.67
N ALA A 4 -5.44 -0.70 -6.84
CA ALA A 4 -5.92 0.68 -6.92
C ALA A 4 -7.25 0.92 -6.16
N GLN A 5 -8.12 -0.09 -6.13
CA GLN A 5 -9.38 0.00 -5.38
C GLN A 5 -9.15 -0.04 -3.87
N ILE A 6 -8.19 -0.86 -3.40
CA ILE A 6 -7.79 -0.87 -1.99
C ILE A 6 -7.21 0.48 -1.61
N VAL A 7 -6.25 0.99 -2.39
CA VAL A 7 -5.58 2.27 -2.12
C VAL A 7 -6.57 3.42 -2.00
N ALA A 8 -7.62 3.42 -2.83
CA ALA A 8 -8.68 4.43 -2.78
C ALA A 8 -9.51 4.42 -1.49
N THR A 9 -9.51 3.32 -0.73
CA THR A 9 -10.31 3.15 0.49
C THR A 9 -9.47 3.00 1.76
N LEU A 10 -8.15 3.16 1.68
CA LEU A 10 -7.23 2.90 2.81
C LEU A 10 -7.53 3.77 4.03
N GLU A 11 -7.83 5.06 3.84
CA GLU A 11 -8.14 6.00 4.94
C GLU A 11 -9.41 5.62 5.73
N SER A 12 -10.25 4.74 5.18
CA SER A 12 -11.45 4.21 5.86
C SER A 12 -11.33 2.72 6.19
N SER A 13 -10.16 2.12 5.96
CA SER A 13 -9.88 0.73 6.25
C SER A 13 -9.33 0.58 7.67
N ASP A 14 -9.42 -0.62 8.23
CA ASP A 14 -8.82 -0.94 9.52
C ASP A 14 -7.28 -0.91 9.42
N GLU A 15 -6.65 -0.04 10.20
CA GLU A 15 -5.20 0.20 10.24
C GLU A 15 -4.39 -1.02 10.70
N SER A 16 -5.01 -1.96 11.41
CA SER A 16 -4.37 -3.20 11.88
C SER A 16 -4.21 -4.26 10.78
N LEU A 17 -4.82 -4.03 9.61
CA LEU A 17 -4.73 -4.93 8.47
C LEU A 17 -3.46 -4.66 7.67
N CYS A 18 -3.07 -5.66 6.89
CA CYS A 18 -2.03 -5.54 5.88
C CYS A 18 -2.60 -5.79 4.48
N ILE A 19 -2.01 -5.11 3.51
CA ILE A 19 -2.27 -5.25 2.10
C ILE A 19 -1.38 -6.39 1.60
N VAL A 20 -1.99 -7.34 0.87
CA VAL A 20 -1.28 -8.35 0.10
C VAL A 20 -1.64 -8.22 -1.37
N ALA A 21 -0.66 -8.38 -2.26
CA ALA A 21 -0.86 -8.23 -3.70
C ALA A 21 -0.05 -9.27 -4.50
N LYS A 22 -0.61 -9.73 -5.62
CA LYS A 22 0.10 -10.57 -6.59
C LYS A 22 1.06 -9.71 -7.43
N ARG A 23 2.25 -10.26 -7.71
CA ARG A 23 3.24 -9.60 -8.58
C ARG A 23 2.94 -9.83 -10.07
N PRO A 24 3.41 -8.95 -10.99
CA PRO A 24 4.03 -7.64 -10.70
C PRO A 24 3.04 -6.68 -10.03
N TRP A 25 3.53 -5.76 -9.19
CA TRP A 25 2.66 -4.82 -8.49
C TRP A 25 2.30 -3.65 -9.41
N SER A 26 1.01 -3.46 -9.61
CA SER A 26 0.42 -2.39 -10.40
C SER A 26 -0.98 -2.08 -9.86
N GLY A 27 -1.58 -0.97 -10.27
CA GLY A 27 -2.95 -0.63 -9.87
C GLY A 27 -3.97 -1.72 -10.23
N ASP A 28 -3.70 -2.52 -11.27
CA ASP A 28 -4.55 -3.62 -11.73
C ASP A 28 -4.26 -4.96 -11.04
N SER A 29 -3.20 -5.06 -10.23
CA SER A 29 -2.83 -6.30 -9.55
C SER A 29 -3.92 -6.74 -8.59
N GLU A 30 -4.14 -8.05 -8.53
CA GLU A 30 -5.05 -8.65 -7.58
C GLU A 30 -4.48 -8.48 -6.17
N ALA A 31 -5.25 -7.81 -5.32
CA ALA A 31 -4.89 -7.51 -3.95
C ALA A 31 -6.07 -7.79 -3.01
N LYS A 32 -5.77 -7.89 -1.72
CA LYS A 32 -6.75 -7.95 -0.63
C LYS A 32 -6.14 -7.45 0.67
N LEU A 33 -7.00 -7.07 1.62
CA LEU A 33 -6.64 -6.81 3.00
C LEU A 33 -6.73 -8.10 3.79
N VAL A 34 -5.74 -8.38 4.62
CA VAL A 34 -5.72 -9.54 5.54
C VAL A 34 -5.20 -9.10 6.90
N ALA A 35 -5.71 -9.72 7.96
CA ALA A 35 -5.12 -9.60 9.28
C ALA A 35 -3.82 -10.41 9.34
N PHE A 36 -2.88 -9.96 10.16
CA PHE A 36 -1.76 -10.81 10.55
C PHE A 36 -2.26 -12.01 11.35
N THR A 37 -1.52 -13.12 11.27
CA THR A 37 -1.67 -14.23 12.22
C THR A 37 -1.23 -13.81 13.62
N GLU A 38 -1.49 -14.65 14.62
CA GLU A 38 -1.02 -14.44 16.01
C GLU A 38 0.51 -14.31 16.12
N GLU A 39 1.25 -14.79 15.11
CA GLU A 39 2.71 -14.67 15.00
C GLU A 39 3.16 -13.42 14.24
N PHE A 40 2.26 -12.47 13.96
CA PHE A 40 2.52 -11.26 13.17
C PHE A 40 3.03 -11.56 11.74
N ARG A 41 2.45 -12.57 11.09
CA ARG A 41 2.81 -13.02 9.74
C ARG A 41 1.61 -13.09 8.81
N ILE A 42 1.88 -13.11 7.51
CA ILE A 42 0.86 -13.44 6.50
C ILE A 42 0.59 -14.94 6.56
N SER A 43 -0.68 -15.34 6.57
CA SER A 43 -1.06 -16.76 6.62
C SER A 43 -0.52 -17.53 5.42
N GLU A 44 -0.13 -18.78 5.64
CA GLU A 44 0.41 -19.65 4.59
C GLU A 44 -0.60 -19.86 3.44
N GLU A 45 -1.90 -19.89 3.76
CA GLU A 45 -2.95 -19.96 2.75
C GLU A 45 -2.89 -18.79 1.77
N VAL A 46 -2.70 -17.56 2.27
CA VAL A 46 -2.61 -16.36 1.43
C VAL A 46 -1.37 -16.44 0.54
N LEU A 47 -0.23 -16.85 1.10
CA LEU A 47 1.02 -17.00 0.36
C LEU A 47 0.92 -18.11 -0.72
N ALA A 48 0.28 -19.23 -0.40
CA ALA A 48 0.05 -20.35 -1.32
C ALA A 48 -0.86 -19.96 -2.51
N ASN A 49 -1.75 -18.99 -2.30
CA ASN A 49 -2.58 -18.40 -3.37
C ASN A 49 -1.82 -17.40 -4.27
N GLY A 50 -0.50 -17.29 -4.11
CA GLY A 50 0.37 -16.44 -4.95
C GLY A 50 0.40 -14.98 -4.53
N TYR A 51 -0.26 -14.61 -3.44
CA TYR A 51 -0.14 -13.28 -2.87
C TYR A 51 1.22 -13.12 -2.18
N LYS A 52 1.73 -11.89 -2.20
CA LYS A 52 2.91 -11.49 -1.45
C LYS A 52 2.53 -10.37 -0.48
N TYR A 53 3.26 -10.30 0.62
CA TYR A 53 3.25 -9.11 1.48
C TYR A 53 3.53 -7.89 0.61
N PHE A 54 2.67 -6.88 0.74
CA PHE A 54 2.81 -5.63 0.00
C PHE A 54 3.16 -4.49 0.96
N LEU A 55 2.24 -4.12 1.87
CA LEU A 55 2.44 -3.06 2.84
C LEU A 55 1.38 -3.10 3.94
N GLU A 56 1.66 -2.62 5.14
CA GLU A 56 0.66 -2.41 6.18
C GLU A 56 -0.29 -1.24 5.84
N VAL A 57 -1.55 -1.30 6.28
CA VAL A 57 -2.52 -0.21 6.03
C VAL A 57 -2.09 1.07 6.74
N SER A 58 -1.68 0.96 8.01
CA SER A 58 -1.13 2.07 8.79
C SER A 58 0.03 2.76 8.06
N VAL A 59 1.05 2.00 7.65
CA VAL A 59 2.20 2.53 6.90
C VAL A 59 1.77 3.21 5.60
N ALA A 60 0.88 2.59 4.84
CA ALA A 60 0.39 3.21 3.60
C ALA A 60 -0.32 4.55 3.87
N VAL A 61 -1.13 4.64 4.93
CA VAL A 61 -1.90 5.85 5.25
C VAL A 61 -1.01 6.93 5.87
N ASP A 62 -0.27 6.58 6.93
CA ASP A 62 0.45 7.53 7.78
C ASP A 62 1.75 8.01 7.14
N ASP A 63 2.50 7.10 6.49
CA ASP A 63 3.81 7.45 5.94
C ASP A 63 3.70 7.92 4.49
N VAL A 64 2.80 7.34 3.68
CA VAL A 64 2.79 7.59 2.22
C VAL A 64 1.68 8.55 1.78
N LEU A 65 0.46 8.40 2.30
CA LEU A 65 -0.70 9.15 1.82
C LEU A 65 -0.95 10.44 2.60
N THR A 66 -0.50 10.49 3.85
CA THR A 66 -0.62 11.67 4.71
C THR A 66 0.55 12.60 4.45
N GLY A 67 0.28 13.72 3.77
CA GLY A 67 1.28 14.73 3.47
C GLY A 67 0.68 16.13 3.33
N PRO A 68 1.52 17.17 3.19
CA PRO A 68 1.08 18.57 3.09
C PRO A 68 0.22 18.86 1.86
N VAL A 69 0.29 18.00 0.83
CA VAL A 69 -0.43 18.16 -0.43
C VAL A 69 -1.24 16.89 -0.72
N ALA A 70 -2.51 17.09 -1.05
CA ALA A 70 -3.40 16.00 -1.45
C ALA A 70 -2.96 15.40 -2.80
N LEU A 71 -2.82 14.08 -2.84
CA LEU A 71 -2.45 13.33 -4.03
C LEU A 71 -3.70 12.93 -4.84
N SER A 72 -3.59 12.98 -6.16
CA SER A 72 -4.59 12.36 -7.05
C SER A 72 -4.60 10.83 -6.90
N ALA A 73 -5.70 10.18 -7.30
CA ALA A 73 -5.83 8.72 -7.18
C ALA A 73 -4.65 7.95 -7.83
N GLU A 74 -4.18 8.40 -9.00
CA GLU A 74 -3.05 7.79 -9.70
C GLU A 74 -1.73 8.00 -8.94
N GLN A 75 -1.50 9.20 -8.41
CA GLN A 75 -0.32 9.49 -7.57
C GLN A 75 -0.31 8.66 -6.29
N ARG A 76 -1.47 8.46 -5.65
CA ARG A 76 -1.59 7.63 -4.45
C ARG A 76 -1.15 6.19 -4.73
N VAL A 77 -1.65 5.60 -5.83
CA VAL A 77 -1.27 4.24 -6.23
C VAL A 77 0.22 4.15 -6.57
N ALA A 78 0.73 5.11 -7.34
CA ALA A 78 2.14 5.14 -7.71
C ALA A 78 3.07 5.29 -6.49
N ALA A 79 2.74 6.19 -5.56
CA ALA A 79 3.52 6.41 -4.34
C ALA A 79 3.53 5.16 -3.46
N VAL A 80 2.38 4.54 -3.24
CA VAL A 80 2.25 3.34 -2.41
C VAL A 80 2.98 2.14 -3.02
N ILE A 81 2.91 1.94 -4.34
CA ILE A 81 3.68 0.89 -5.01
C ILE A 81 5.18 1.17 -4.89
N TYR A 82 5.61 2.40 -5.17
CA TYR A 82 7.02 2.76 -5.08
C TYR A 82 7.57 2.54 -3.66
N TYR A 83 6.82 2.96 -2.64
CA TYR A 83 7.21 2.77 -1.24
C TYR A 83 7.30 1.28 -0.89
N ALA A 84 6.32 0.46 -1.28
CA ALA A 84 6.36 -0.97 -1.05
C ALA A 84 7.53 -1.69 -1.75
N GLU A 85 8.01 -1.18 -2.88
CA GLU A 85 9.15 -1.76 -3.61
C GLU A 85 10.51 -1.29 -3.12
N ASN A 86 10.60 -0.03 -2.67
CA ASN A 86 11.88 0.64 -2.43
C ASN A 86 12.11 1.01 -0.96
N ASP A 87 11.09 0.86 -0.10
CA ASP A 87 11.12 1.31 1.30
C ASP A 87 11.51 2.80 1.41
N ALA A 88 11.02 3.60 0.46
CA ALA A 88 11.41 4.99 0.27
C ALA A 88 10.32 5.77 -0.50
N TYR A 89 10.33 7.09 -0.36
CA TYR A 89 9.47 7.97 -1.16
C TYR A 89 10.05 8.20 -2.56
N PRO A 90 9.21 8.25 -3.60
CA PRO A 90 9.68 8.65 -4.92
C PRO A 90 10.11 10.13 -4.92
N GLU A 91 11.08 10.48 -5.75
CA GLU A 91 11.67 11.83 -5.78
C GLU A 91 10.61 12.92 -5.96
N TRP A 92 9.67 12.72 -6.88
CA TRP A 92 8.58 13.68 -7.14
C TRP A 92 7.69 13.93 -5.91
N LEU A 93 7.54 12.94 -5.01
CA LEU A 93 6.76 13.10 -3.78
C LEU A 93 7.55 13.90 -2.75
N ASN A 94 8.85 13.62 -2.61
CA ASN A 94 9.75 14.42 -1.77
C ASN A 94 9.80 15.88 -2.23
N GLU A 95 9.88 16.14 -3.54
CA GLU A 95 9.84 17.50 -4.10
C GLU A 95 8.52 18.20 -3.79
N LEU A 96 7.40 17.49 -3.96
CA LEU A 96 6.06 18.00 -3.65
C LEU A 96 5.92 18.37 -2.16
N TRP A 97 6.54 17.62 -1.26
CA TRP A 97 6.49 17.86 0.19
C TRP A 97 7.55 18.85 0.69
N SER A 98 8.68 19.00 -0.02
CA SER A 98 9.75 19.93 0.35
C SER A 98 9.53 21.36 -0.17
N GLY A 99 8.59 21.56 -1.08
CA GLY A 99 8.33 22.85 -1.74
C GLY A 99 7.57 23.90 -0.90
N GLN A 100 7.63 23.84 0.44
CA GLN A 100 7.05 24.85 1.34
C GLN A 100 8.09 25.79 1.93
#